data_AF-A0A6N9UTY4-F1
#
_entry.id   AF-A0A6N9UTY4-F1
#
_cell.length_a   1.000
_cell.length_b   1.000
_cell.length_c   1.000
_cell.angle_alpha   90.00
_cell.angle_beta   90.00
_cell.angle_gamma   90.00
#
_symmetry.space_group_name_H-M   'P 1'
#
loop_
_entity.id
_entity.type
_entity.pdbx_description
1 polymer ?
#
loop_
_entity_poly.entity_id
_entity_poly.type
_entity_poly.pdbx_seq_one_letter_code
_entity_poly.pdbx_strand_id
1 'polypeptide(L)' 'MEVKIGVQHAPREIVLESGQSAEEVERVVGEALAGKSQLLSLVDEHGRKVLVPADRLAYVEIGEPAPRKVGFGAL' A
#
# COMPACT_ATOMS: atom_id res chain seq x y z
N MET A 1 -6.57 0.17 -5.34
CA MET A 1 -6.23 -1.09 -4.62
C MET A 1 -5.89 -0.76 -3.18
N GLU A 2 -6.43 -1.48 -2.19
CA GLU A 2 -6.14 -1.19 -0.78
C GLU A 2 -4.77 -1.76 -0.37
N VAL A 3 -3.96 -0.96 0.33
CA VAL A 3 -2.67 -1.37 0.90
C VAL A 3 -2.66 -1.00 2.38
N LYS A 4 -2.38 -1.98 3.25
CA LYS A 4 -2.20 -1.76 4.69
C LYS A 4 -0.76 -1.99 5.09
N ILE A 5 -0.26 -1.11 5.95
CA ILE A 5 1.12 -1.13 6.41
C ILE A 5 1.13 -1.14 7.93
N GLY A 6 1.69 -2.20 8.49
CA GLY A 6 2.05 -2.27 9.89
C GLY A 6 3.45 -1.69 10.11
N VAL A 7 3.59 -0.79 11.08
CA VAL A 7 4.89 -0.20 11.45
C VAL A 7 5.23 -0.61 12.88
N GLN A 8 6.45 -1.08 13.09
CA GLN A 8 6.97 -1.42 14.42
C GLN A 8 6.90 -0.20 15.35
N HIS A 9 6.46 -0.44 16.59
CA HIS A 9 6.27 0.60 17.62
C HIS A 9 5.23 1.69 17.27
N ALA A 10 4.45 1.52 16.20
CA ALA A 10 3.31 2.37 15.92
C ALA A 10 2.03 1.70 16.44
N PRO A 11 1.16 2.42 17.17
CA PRO A 11 -0.09 1.87 17.69
C PRO A 11 -1.19 1.74 16.63
N ARG A 12 -0.98 2.28 15.42
CA ARG A 12 -1.96 2.32 14.34
C ARG A 12 -1.32 1.90 13.02
N GLU A 13 -2.09 1.19 12.22
CA GLU A 13 -1.75 0.83 10.85
C GLU A 13 -1.98 2.01 9.91
N ILE A 14 -1.25 2.04 8.81
CA ILE A 14 -1.47 2.99 7.72
C ILE A 14 -2.24 2.27 6.62
N VAL A 15 -3.44 2.75 6.30
CA VAL A 15 -4.27 2.24 5.21
C VAL A 15 -4.31 3.29 4.10
N LEU A 16 -4.03 2.87 2.87
CA LEU A 16 -4.10 3.74 1.70
C LEU A 16 -4.65 2.98 0.49
N GLU A 17 -5.40 3.69 -0.35
CA GLU A 17 -5.83 3.17 -1.64
C GLU A 17 -4.84 3.62 -2.70
N SER A 18 -4.05 2.68 -3.23
CA SER A 18 -3.06 2.90 -4.28
C SER A 18 -3.69 2.68 -5.66
N GLY A 19 -3.38 3.57 -6.61
CA GLY A 19 -3.72 3.39 -8.02
C GLY A 19 -2.78 2.44 -8.77
N GLN A 20 -1.75 1.92 -8.11
CA GLN A 20 -0.75 0.99 -8.68
C GLN A 20 -1.31 -0.45 -8.74
N SER A 21 -0.68 -1.32 -9.53
CA SER A 21 -1.01 -2.75 -9.54
C SER A 21 -0.41 -3.50 -8.34
N ALA A 22 -0.92 -4.70 -8.05
CA ALA A 22 -0.40 -5.54 -6.96
C ALA A 22 1.09 -5.84 -7.14
N GLU A 23 1.49 -6.18 -8.37
CA GLU A 23 2.87 -6.52 -8.73
C GLU A 23 3.81 -5.31 -8.63
N GLU A 24 3.30 -4.10 -8.89
CA GLU A 24 4.07 -2.86 -8.72
C GLU A 24 4.32 -2.56 -7.26
N VAL A 25 3.29 -2.67 -6.41
CA VAL A 25 3.43 -2.46 -4.97
C VAL A 25 4.37 -3.49 -4.37
N GLU A 26 4.22 -4.77 -4.72
CA GLU A 26 5.10 -5.84 -4.25
C GLU A 26 6.56 -5.58 -4.62
N ARG A 27 6.83 -5.12 -5.85
CA ARG A 27 8.17 -4.77 -6.30
C ARG A 27 8.77 -3.63 -5.49
N VAL A 28 8.02 -2.53 -5.30
CA VAL A 28 8.48 -1.37 -4.55
C VAL A 28 8.77 -1.73 -3.09
N VAL A 29 7.91 -2.56 -2.48
CA VAL A 29 8.12 -3.09 -1.13
C VAL A 29 9.38 -3.96 -1.08
N GLY A 30 9.54 -4.87 -2.04
CA GLY A 30 10.71 -5.74 -2.15
C GLY A 30 12.02 -4.95 -2.32
N GLU A 31 12.02 -3.88 -3.10
CA GLU A 31 13.19 -3.01 -3.27
C GLU A 31 13.56 -2.26 -1.98
N ALA A 32 12.57 -1.78 -1.24
CA ALA A 32 12.78 -1.14 0.06
C ALA A 32 13.37 -2.14 1.07
N LEU A 33 12.82 -3.35 1.15
CA LEU A 33 13.29 -4.39 2.07
C LEU A 33 14.65 -4.99 1.68
N ALA A 34 14.98 -5.02 0.37
CA ALA A 34 16.30 -5.41 -0.11
C ALA A 34 17.40 -4.37 0.16
N GLY A 35 17.07 -3.26 0.82
CA GLY A 35 18.01 -2.19 1.17
C GLY A 35 18.38 -1.27 0.01
N LYS A 36 17.70 -1.38 -1.14
CA LYS A 36 17.89 -0.45 -2.27
C LYS A 36 17.32 0.93 -1.97
N SER A 37 16.33 1.00 -1.07
CA SER A 37 15.77 2.24 -0.54
C SER A 37 15.62 2.15 0.97
N GLN A 38 15.96 3.24 1.68
CA GLN A 38 15.74 3.37 3.13
C GLN A 38 14.28 3.64 3.48
N LEU A 39 13.48 4.10 2.49
CA LEU A 39 12.08 4.46 2.66
C LEU A 39 11.21 3.70 1.65
N LEU A 40 10.15 3.06 2.14
CA LEU A 40 9.00 2.67 1.33
C LEU A 40 8.18 3.92 1.03
N SER A 41 8.03 4.24 -0.25
CA SER A 41 7.24 5.38 -0.73
C SER A 41 6.05 4.88 -1.53
N LEU A 42 4.85 5.13 -1.03
CA LEU A 42 3.60 4.83 -1.74
C LEU A 42 2.82 6.11 -2.00
N VAL A 43 2.10 6.14 -3.12
CA VAL A 43 1.25 7.27 -3.50
C VAL A 43 -0.17 6.73 -3.60
N ASP A 44 -1.09 7.35 -2.88
CA ASP A 44 -2.51 7.00 -2.95
C ASP A 44 -3.18 7.59 -4.21
N GLU A 45 -4.41 7.19 -4.49
CA GLU A 45 -5.20 7.67 -5.64
C GLU A 45 -5.50 9.18 -5.59
N HIS A 46 -5.39 9.80 -4.42
CA HIS A 46 -5.60 11.23 -4.20
C HIS A 46 -4.30 12.05 -4.28
N GLY A 47 -3.17 11.41 -4.62
CA GLY A 47 -1.86 12.04 -4.71
C GLY A 47 -1.16 12.24 -3.35
N ARG A 48 -1.71 11.71 -2.25
CA ARG A 48 -1.05 11.71 -0.94
C ARG A 48 0.13 10.75 -0.99
N LYS A 49 1.32 11.25 -0.65
CA LYS A 49 2.52 10.45 -0.55
C LYS A 49 2.73 9.97 0.89
N VAL A 50 2.84 8.66 1.07
CA VAL A 50 3.13 8.00 2.34
C VAL A 50 4.56 7.49 2.30
N LEU A 51 5.35 7.87 3.30
CA LEU A 51 6.75 7.48 3.45
C LEU A 51 6.91 6.69 4.74
N VAL A 52 7.42 5.47 4.65
CA VAL A 52 7.63 4.59 5.81
C VAL A 52 9.08 4.08 5.79
N PRO A 53 9.84 4.19 6.89
CA PRO A 53 11.16 3.58 6.99
C PRO A 53 11.10 2.07 6.77
N ALA A 54 11.93 1.55 5.86
CA ALA A 54 11.91 0.14 5.48
C ALA A 54 12.30 -0.79 6.65
N ASP A 55 13.20 -0.31 7.51
CA ASP A 55 13.69 -0.99 8.73
C ASP A 55 12.62 -1.12 9.82
N ARG A 56 11.54 -0.33 9.75
CA ARG A 56 10.44 -0.32 10.71
C ARG A 56 9.19 -1.00 10.20
N LEU A 57 9.20 -1.58 9.01
CA LEU A 57 8.05 -2.33 8.50
C LEU A 57 7.85 -3.59 9.34
N ALA A 58 6.63 -3.76 9.86
CA ALA A 58 6.22 -5.00 10.51
C ALA A 58 5.62 -5.96 9.47
N TYR A 59 4.73 -5.46 8.62
CA TYR A 59 4.14 -6.18 7.50
C TYR A 59 3.54 -5.20 6.48
N VAL A 60 3.30 -5.69 5.27
CA VAL A 60 2.52 -5.01 4.24
C VAL A 60 1.47 -5.99 3.72
N GLU A 61 0.21 -5.60 3.78
CA GLU A 61 -0.91 -6.33 3.19
C GLU A 61 -1.32 -5.61 1.90
N ILE A 62 -1.33 -6.36 0.79
CA ILE A 62 -1.79 -5.89 -0.51
C ILE A 62 -3.18 -6.50 -0.70
N GLY A 63 -4.21 -5.68 -0.59
CA GLY A 63 -5.59 -6.10 -0.77
C GLY A 63 -5.88 -6.49 -2.21
N GLU A 64 -6.88 -7.34 -2.41
CA GLU A 64 -7.34 -7.67 -3.75
C GLU A 64 -7.85 -6.43 -4.49
N PRO A 65 -7.70 -6.36 -5.82
CA PRO A 65 -8.33 -5.31 -6.61
C PRO A 65 -9.84 -5.37 -6.34
N ALA A 66 -10.39 -4.34 -5.69
CA ALA A 66 -11.82 -4.30 -5.41
C ALA A 66 -12.59 -4.50 -6.72
N PRO A 67 -13.41 -5.56 -6.87
CA PRO A 67 -14.25 -5.69 -8.04
C PRO A 67 -15.21 -4.50 -7.99
N ARG A 68 -15.09 -3.58 -8.96
CA ARG A 68 -16.04 -2.47 -9.11
C ARG A 68 -17.44 -3.09 -9.15
N LYS A 69 -18.22 -2.94 -8.06
CA LYS A 69 -19.63 -3.30 -8.03
C LYS A 69 -20.32 -2.41 -9.06
N VAL A 70 -20.54 -2.92 -10.26
CA VAL A 70 -21.46 -2.32 -11.21
C VAL A 70 -22.86 -2.49 -10.62
N GLY A 71 -23.35 -1.42 -9.98
CA GLY A 71 -24.73 -1.35 -9.52
C GLY A 71 -25.62 -1.22 -10.74
N PHE A 72 -26.16 -2.33 -11.24
CA PHE A 72 -27.35 -2.28 -12.07
C PHE A 72 -28.51 -1.89 -11.15
N GLY A 73 -28.72 -0.59 -11.00
CA GLY A 73 -29.97 -0.05 -10.49
C GLY A 73 -31.06 -0.42 -11.49
N ALA A 74 -31.87 -1.42 -11.14
CA ALA A 74 -33.15 -1.65 -11.77
C ALA A 74 -33.99 -0.36 -11.65
N LEU A 75 -34.41 0.17 -12.79
CA LEU A 75 -35.58 1.03 -12.93
C LEU A 75 -36.76 0.14 -13.36
#